data_AF-A0A382GX71-F1
#
_entry.id   AF-A0A382GX71-F1
#
_cell.length_a   1.000
_cell.length_b   1.000
_cell.length_c   1.000
_cell.angle_alpha   90.00
_cell.angle_beta   90.00
_cell.angle_gamma   90.00
#
_symmetry.space_group_name_H-M   'P 1'
#
loop_
_entity.id
_entity.type
_entity.pdbx_description
1 polymer ?
#
loop_
_entity_poly.entity_id
_entity_poly.type
_entity_poly.pdbx_seq_one_letter_code
_entity_poly.pdbx_strand_id
1 'polypeptide(L)'
;MSNLENSQRVSYVVFFAALIVVLLTLTPVIFPALYSSVFGMFTENLDAFELGYQAIFLIVSNVVIFGFGIVYYKKKIPSLVQDAVEKVRTFEIPKRVAIISLAVILCVYIGLAAPELSLDESKSWNDYSKVLLPALEIWPFGESDNVYIQEQNDRYVRMFLLDVSLDIFQNIKLLPFIASILVVVFTYLVTVQFCQKRFAGIIAVIV
;
A
#
# COMPACT_ATOMS: atom_id res chain seq x y z
N MET A 1 24.05 -15.25 28.84
CA MET A 1 24.64 -14.32 27.85
C MET A 1 24.50 -14.81 26.40
N SER A 2 24.55 -16.13 26.12
CA SER A 2 24.38 -16.69 24.75
C SER A 2 23.01 -16.44 24.08
N ASN A 3 21.90 -16.43 24.83
CA ASN A 3 20.56 -16.20 24.27
C ASN A 3 20.34 -14.76 23.76
N LEU A 4 21.04 -13.77 24.32
CA LEU A 4 20.95 -12.36 23.91
C LEU A 4 21.73 -12.10 22.61
N GLU A 5 22.91 -12.71 22.46
CA GLU A 5 23.71 -12.61 21.23
C GLU A 5 23.03 -13.26 20.02
N ASN A 6 22.36 -14.41 20.24
CA ASN A 6 21.63 -15.09 19.19
C ASN A 6 20.41 -14.27 18.72
N SER A 7 19.71 -13.62 19.67
CA SER A 7 18.58 -12.71 19.38
C SER A 7 19.01 -11.49 18.53
N GLN A 8 20.18 -10.92 18.80
CA GLN A 8 20.67 -9.76 18.05
C GLN A 8 21.06 -10.11 16.61
N ARG A 9 21.72 -11.26 16.39
CA ARG A 9 22.04 -11.74 15.03
C ARG A 9 20.77 -12.03 14.22
N VAL A 10 19.79 -12.69 14.84
CA VAL A 10 18.48 -12.95 14.20
C VAL A 10 17.78 -11.63 13.85
N SER A 11 17.79 -10.65 14.74
CA SER A 11 17.21 -9.33 14.48
C SER A 11 17.86 -8.63 13.28
N TYR A 12 19.19 -8.67 13.15
CA TYR A 12 19.87 -8.11 11.98
C TYR A 12 19.50 -8.85 10.69
N VAL A 13 19.45 -10.18 10.72
CA VAL A 13 19.05 -10.96 9.53
C VAL A 13 17.64 -10.58 9.09
N VAL A 14 16.69 -10.52 10.02
CA VAL A 14 15.31 -10.10 9.74
C VAL A 14 15.26 -8.67 9.22
N PHE A 15 16.03 -7.76 9.82
CA PHE A 15 16.11 -6.36 9.38
C PHE A 15 16.64 -6.24 7.94
N PHE A 16 17.75 -6.90 7.62
CA PHE A 16 18.33 -6.84 6.27
C PHE A 16 17.44 -7.52 5.24
N ALA A 17 16.81 -8.64 5.59
CA ALA A 17 15.83 -9.29 4.71
C ALA A 17 14.66 -8.36 4.40
N ALA A 18 14.08 -7.71 5.43
CA ALA A 18 13.01 -6.74 5.26
C ALA A 18 13.46 -5.53 4.42
N LEU A 19 14.67 -5.02 4.67
CA LEU A 19 15.25 -3.91 3.93
C LEU A 19 15.40 -4.25 2.43
N ILE A 20 15.92 -5.44 2.11
CA ILE A 20 16.03 -5.90 0.72
C ILE A 20 14.66 -5.94 0.05
N VAL A 21 13.66 -6.53 0.72
CA VAL A 21 12.30 -6.58 0.19
C VAL A 21 11.75 -5.18 -0.05
N VAL A 22 11.91 -4.26 0.89
CA VAL A 22 11.46 -2.87 0.74
C VAL A 22 12.17 -2.17 -0.43
N LEU A 23 13.48 -2.35 -0.60
CA LEU A 23 14.20 -1.77 -1.72
C LEU A 23 13.72 -2.33 -3.06
N LEU A 24 13.46 -3.64 -3.12
CA LEU A 24 12.90 -4.28 -4.30
C LEU A 24 11.48 -3.79 -4.62
N THR A 25 10.63 -3.52 -3.61
CA THR A 25 9.28 -2.99 -3.86
C THR A 25 9.27 -1.50 -4.21
N LEU A 26 10.23 -0.72 -3.73
CA LEU A 26 10.36 0.71 -4.07
C LEU A 26 10.97 0.95 -5.46
N THR A 27 11.78 0.01 -5.94
CA THR A 27 12.42 0.09 -7.27
C THR A 27 11.44 0.38 -8.42
N PRO A 28 10.32 -0.38 -8.59
CA PRO A 28 9.36 -0.10 -9.67
C PRO A 28 8.56 1.18 -9.45
N VAL A 29 8.53 1.75 -8.25
CA VAL A 29 7.90 3.07 -8.03
C VAL A 29 8.80 4.19 -8.58
N ILE A 30 10.12 4.01 -8.49
CA ILE A 30 11.10 4.97 -9.04
C ILE A 30 11.28 4.76 -10.54
N PHE A 31 11.44 3.51 -10.98
CA PHE A 31 11.67 3.12 -12.37
C PHE A 31 10.66 2.03 -12.78
N PRO A 32 9.44 2.40 -13.21
CA PRO A 32 8.36 1.45 -13.50
C PRO A 32 8.72 0.40 -14.54
N ALA A 33 9.49 0.79 -15.57
CA ALA A 33 9.87 -0.09 -16.66
C ALA A 33 11.07 -0.99 -16.32
N LEU A 34 11.78 -0.79 -15.21
CA LEU A 34 13.04 -1.49 -14.94
C LEU A 34 12.84 -3.01 -14.89
N TYR A 35 11.88 -3.50 -14.10
CA TYR A 35 11.62 -4.94 -14.01
C TYR A 35 11.10 -5.52 -15.33
N SER A 36 10.20 -4.81 -16.01
CA SER A 36 9.70 -5.24 -17.32
C SER A 36 10.81 -5.28 -18.38
N SER A 37 11.78 -4.37 -18.34
CA SER A 37 12.89 -4.35 -19.29
C SER A 37 13.89 -5.51 -19.09
N VAL A 38 14.01 -6.01 -17.85
CA VAL A 38 14.97 -7.07 -17.50
C VAL A 38 14.32 -8.47 -17.53
N PHE A 39 13.08 -8.58 -17.04
CA PHE A 39 12.38 -9.84 -16.84
C PHE A 39 11.09 -9.99 -17.66
N GLY A 40 10.64 -8.93 -18.33
CA GLY A 40 9.40 -8.94 -19.09
C GLY A 40 9.52 -9.70 -20.40
N MET A 41 8.39 -10.24 -20.86
CA MET A 41 8.30 -10.91 -22.17
C MET A 41 8.27 -9.92 -23.34
N PHE A 42 7.91 -8.65 -23.08
CA PHE A 42 7.78 -7.59 -24.08
C PHE A 42 8.69 -6.42 -23.72
N THR A 43 9.91 -6.41 -24.26
CA THR A 43 10.96 -5.43 -23.89
C THR A 43 11.23 -4.39 -24.98
N GLU A 44 10.59 -4.49 -26.14
CA GLU A 44 10.86 -3.61 -27.27
C GLU A 44 10.53 -2.15 -26.95
N ASN A 45 11.53 -1.28 -27.10
CA ASN A 45 11.44 0.18 -26.88
C ASN A 45 11.15 0.63 -25.44
N LEU A 46 11.41 -0.20 -24.41
CA LEU A 46 11.32 0.24 -23.02
C LEU A 46 12.56 1.03 -22.60
N ASP A 47 12.35 2.24 -22.07
CA ASP A 47 13.40 2.95 -21.32
C ASP A 47 13.38 2.49 -19.87
N ALA A 48 14.33 1.61 -19.53
CA ALA A 48 14.47 1.02 -18.19
C ALA A 48 14.62 2.08 -17.07
N PHE A 49 15.13 3.26 -17.39
CA PHE A 49 15.38 4.34 -16.42
C PHE A 49 14.40 5.51 -16.54
N GLU A 50 13.24 5.28 -17.19
CA GLU A 50 12.13 6.22 -17.15
C GLU A 50 11.67 6.44 -15.70
N LEU A 51 11.71 7.69 -15.24
CA LEU A 51 11.28 8.03 -13.90
C LEU A 51 9.76 7.95 -13.80
N GLY A 52 9.28 7.18 -12.82
CA GLY A 52 7.86 7.13 -12.49
C GLY A 52 7.34 8.50 -12.04
N TYR A 53 6.08 8.79 -12.34
CA TYR A 53 5.44 10.07 -11.99
C TYR A 53 5.54 10.42 -10.48
N GLN A 54 5.53 9.41 -9.61
CA GLN A 54 5.65 9.57 -8.15
C GLN A 54 7.10 9.49 -7.62
N ALA A 55 8.08 9.22 -8.48
CA ALA A 55 9.47 8.97 -8.08
C ALA A 55 10.08 10.16 -7.34
N ILE A 56 9.90 11.38 -7.88
CA ILE A 56 10.44 12.61 -7.27
C ILE A 56 9.83 12.83 -5.88
N PHE A 57 8.51 12.69 -5.76
CA PHE A 57 7.83 12.83 -4.47
C PHE A 57 8.33 11.82 -3.45
N LEU A 58 8.52 10.56 -3.86
CA LEU A 58 9.02 9.51 -3.00
C LEU A 58 10.46 9.80 -2.54
N ILE A 59 11.36 10.13 -3.45
CA ILE A 59 12.77 10.40 -3.13
C ILE A 59 12.87 11.63 -2.22
N VAL A 60 12.26 12.74 -2.62
CA VAL A 60 12.35 14.00 -1.86
C VAL A 60 11.74 13.87 -0.48
N SER A 61 10.55 13.26 -0.36
CA SER A 61 9.91 13.05 0.95
C SER A 61 10.77 12.19 1.87
N ASN A 62 11.35 11.10 1.39
CA ASN A 62 12.25 10.25 2.18
C ASN A 62 13.52 11.01 2.58
N VAL A 63 14.15 11.76 1.67
CA VAL A 63 15.32 12.59 2.00
C VAL A 63 14.99 13.60 3.09
N VAL A 64 13.83 14.26 3.01
CA VAL A 64 13.37 15.21 4.02
C VAL A 64 13.11 14.52 5.37
N ILE A 65 12.41 13.38 5.38
CA ILE A 65 12.08 12.63 6.60
C ILE A 65 13.35 12.11 7.28
N PHE A 66 14.25 11.46 6.53
CA PHE A 66 15.52 10.97 7.08
C PHE A 66 16.44 12.11 7.50
N GLY A 67 16.53 13.17 6.71
CA GLY A 67 17.29 14.38 7.04
C GLY A 67 16.81 14.99 8.36
N PHE A 68 15.50 15.19 8.49
CA PHE A 68 14.89 15.67 9.73
C PHE A 68 15.17 14.73 10.90
N GLY A 69 15.00 13.41 10.71
CA GLY A 69 15.29 12.40 11.72
C GLY A 69 16.75 12.43 12.22
N ILE A 70 17.72 12.58 11.32
CA ILE A 70 19.15 12.67 11.67
C ILE A 70 19.45 13.95 12.45
N VAL A 71 18.93 15.10 12.01
CA VAL A 71 19.16 16.39 12.68
C VAL A 71 18.49 16.39 14.06
N TYR A 72 17.29 15.80 14.18
CA TYR A 72 16.58 15.60 15.45
C TYR A 72 17.39 14.72 16.41
N TYR A 73 17.87 13.55 15.94
CA TYR A 73 18.68 12.64 16.75
C TYR A 73 19.99 13.28 17.23
N LYS A 74 20.63 14.09 16.38
CA LYS A 74 21.83 14.86 16.73
C LYS A 74 21.56 16.09 17.61
N LYS A 75 20.30 16.35 18.00
CA LYS A 75 19.87 17.53 18.78
C LYS A 75 20.32 18.86 18.16
N LYS A 76 20.37 18.92 16.82
CA LYS A 76 20.79 20.13 16.07
C LYS A 76 19.60 20.99 15.61
N ILE A 77 18.40 20.67 16.06
CA ILE A 77 17.17 21.39 15.72
C ILE A 77 16.96 22.53 16.75
N PRO A 78 16.40 23.69 16.35
CA PRO A 78 16.00 24.74 17.30
C PRO A 78 15.12 24.21 18.44
N SER A 79 15.32 24.72 19.66
CA SER A 79 14.61 24.26 20.87
C SER A 79 13.09 24.28 20.72
N LEU A 80 12.53 25.34 20.11
CA LEU A 80 11.10 25.45 19.83
C LEU A 80 10.54 24.28 19.01
N VAL A 81 11.27 23.81 18.01
CA VAL A 81 10.85 22.70 17.15
C VAL A 81 11.04 21.37 17.88
N GLN A 82 12.11 21.22 18.67
CA GLN A 82 12.31 20.04 19.49
C GLN A 82 11.18 19.87 20.51
N ASP A 83 10.82 20.93 21.23
CA ASP A 83 9.74 20.94 22.22
C ASP A 83 8.39 20.60 21.58
N ALA A 84 8.12 21.15 20.38
CA ALA A 84 6.92 20.84 19.62
C ALA A 84 6.85 19.35 19.23
N VAL A 85 7.95 18.78 18.72
CA VAL A 85 8.03 17.36 18.35
C VAL A 85 7.83 16.46 19.58
N GLU A 86 8.46 16.79 20.71
CA GLU A 86 8.31 16.02 21.95
C GLU A 86 6.87 16.10 22.49
N LYS A 87 6.23 17.26 22.39
CA LYS A 87 4.81 17.42 22.75
C LYS A 87 3.90 16.52 21.90
N VAL A 88 4.11 16.46 20.59
CA VAL A 88 3.33 15.59 19.69
C VAL A 88 3.59 14.12 19.99
N ARG A 89 4.86 13.73 20.22
CA ARG A 89 5.24 12.34 20.53
C ARG A 89 4.72 11.86 21.88
N THR A 90 4.62 12.75 22.86
CA THR A 90 4.12 12.41 24.20
C THR A 90 2.59 12.43 24.27
N PHE A 91 1.93 13.22 23.42
CA PHE A 91 0.48 13.28 23.32
C PHE A 91 -0.14 11.89 23.10
N GLU A 92 -1.24 11.64 23.80
CA GLU A 92 -1.96 10.38 23.75
C GLU A 92 -3.45 10.64 24.02
N ILE A 93 -4.31 9.93 23.29
CA ILE A 93 -5.77 10.04 23.43
C ILE A 93 -6.29 8.86 24.24
N PRO A 94 -7.39 8.98 25.00
CA PRO A 94 -7.95 7.84 25.74
C PRO A 94 -8.58 6.80 24.80
N LYS A 95 -8.64 5.53 25.23
CA LYS A 95 -9.14 4.40 24.42
C LYS A 95 -10.53 4.66 23.84
N ARG A 96 -11.43 5.21 24.66
CA ARG A 96 -12.82 5.50 24.26
C ARG A 96 -12.87 6.49 23.09
N VAL A 97 -12.08 7.56 23.17
CA VAL A 97 -12.00 8.57 22.10
C VAL A 97 -11.40 7.96 20.84
N ALA A 98 -10.31 7.19 20.94
CA ALA A 98 -9.70 6.55 19.77
C ALA A 98 -10.68 5.64 19.01
N ILE A 99 -11.47 4.82 19.71
CA ILE A 99 -12.46 3.93 19.09
C ILE A 99 -13.58 4.74 18.41
N ILE A 100 -14.09 5.79 19.07
CA ILE A 100 -15.11 6.66 18.49
C ILE A 100 -14.57 7.37 17.24
N SER A 101 -13.35 7.92 17.31
CA SER A 101 -12.71 8.58 16.17
C SER A 101 -12.51 7.62 14.99
N LEU A 102 -12.01 6.40 15.24
CA LEU A 102 -11.85 5.40 14.19
C LEU A 102 -13.18 5.00 13.55
N ALA A 103 -14.23 4.83 14.35
CA ALA A 103 -15.58 4.55 13.85
C ALA A 103 -16.12 5.68 12.98
N VAL A 104 -15.94 6.95 13.39
CA VAL A 104 -16.34 8.11 12.59
C VAL A 104 -15.60 8.15 11.26
N ILE A 105 -14.28 7.94 11.26
CA ILE A 105 -13.48 7.92 10.03
C ILE A 105 -13.97 6.81 9.09
N LEU A 106 -14.19 5.60 9.62
CA LEU A 106 -14.71 4.48 8.83
C LEU A 106 -16.11 4.77 8.27
N CYS A 107 -17.02 5.34 9.05
CA CYS A 107 -18.34 5.71 8.57
C CYS A 107 -18.28 6.74 7.43
N VAL A 108 -17.42 7.75 7.55
CA VAL A 108 -17.23 8.75 6.48
C VAL A 108 -16.64 8.08 5.24
N TYR A 109 -15.59 7.26 5.39
CA TYR A 109 -14.97 6.54 4.29
C TYR A 109 -15.96 5.64 3.54
N ILE A 110 -16.68 4.79 4.29
CA ILE A 110 -17.70 3.89 3.74
C ILE A 110 -18.81 4.69 3.06
N GLY A 111 -19.29 5.77 3.68
CA GLY A 111 -20.36 6.60 3.12
C GLY A 111 -19.97 7.28 1.80
N LEU A 112 -18.71 7.71 1.68
CA LEU A 112 -18.19 8.32 0.44
C LEU A 112 -17.88 7.28 -0.64
N ALA A 113 -17.43 6.08 -0.26
CA ALA A 113 -17.04 5.03 -1.21
C ALA A 113 -18.20 4.10 -1.62
N ALA A 114 -19.27 4.01 -0.83
CA ALA A 114 -20.40 3.12 -1.13
C ALA A 114 -21.10 3.40 -2.48
N PRO A 115 -21.30 4.65 -2.94
CA PRO A 115 -21.91 4.91 -4.24
C PRO A 115 -21.13 4.29 -5.42
N GLU A 116 -19.82 4.11 -5.28
CA GLU A 116 -18.99 3.47 -6.31
C GLU A 116 -19.48 2.05 -6.60
N LEU A 117 -19.99 1.32 -5.60
CA LEU A 117 -20.50 -0.05 -5.78
C LEU A 117 -21.67 -0.13 -6.76
N SER A 118 -22.43 0.96 -6.94
CA SER A 118 -23.61 0.98 -7.82
C SER A 118 -23.30 1.50 -9.23
N LEU A 119 -22.07 1.93 -9.51
CA LEU A 119 -21.69 2.36 -10.85
C LEU A 119 -21.55 1.17 -11.80
N ASP A 120 -22.03 1.34 -13.03
CA ASP A 120 -21.93 0.38 -14.11
C ASP A 120 -20.57 0.53 -14.82
N GLU A 121 -19.69 -0.45 -14.62
CA GLU A 121 -18.33 -0.46 -15.17
C GLU A 121 -18.34 -0.60 -16.68
N SER A 122 -19.31 -1.32 -17.26
CA SER A 122 -19.39 -1.54 -18.70
C SER A 122 -19.59 -0.25 -19.49
N LYS A 123 -20.27 0.72 -18.89
CA LYS A 123 -20.51 2.05 -19.48
C LYS A 123 -19.39 3.02 -19.16
N SER A 124 -18.77 2.86 -18.00
CA SER A 124 -17.78 3.82 -17.50
C SER A 124 -16.40 3.52 -18.09
N TRP A 125 -16.01 2.25 -18.17
CA TRP A 125 -14.64 1.83 -18.44
C TRP A 125 -14.58 0.86 -19.63
N ASN A 126 -14.02 1.33 -20.74
CA ASN A 126 -13.89 0.54 -21.97
C ASN A 126 -13.08 -0.76 -21.77
N ASP A 127 -12.07 -0.73 -20.90
CA ASP A 127 -11.21 -1.88 -20.62
C ASP A 127 -11.92 -2.96 -19.78
N TYR A 128 -12.97 -2.59 -19.05
CA TYR A 128 -13.79 -3.56 -18.32
C TYR A 128 -14.38 -4.59 -19.28
N SER A 129 -15.03 -4.11 -20.35
CA SER A 129 -15.67 -4.97 -21.34
C SER A 129 -14.69 -5.57 -22.35
N LYS A 130 -13.58 -4.90 -22.66
CA LYS A 130 -12.64 -5.35 -23.70
C LYS A 130 -11.48 -6.21 -23.20
N VAL A 131 -11.14 -6.12 -21.92
CA VAL A 131 -9.98 -6.82 -21.35
C VAL A 131 -10.39 -7.64 -20.13
N LEU A 132 -10.98 -7.02 -19.12
CA LEU A 132 -11.20 -7.69 -17.83
C LEU A 132 -12.27 -8.79 -17.89
N LEU A 133 -13.43 -8.53 -18.49
CA LEU A 133 -14.49 -9.54 -18.64
C LEU A 133 -14.04 -10.74 -19.50
N PRO A 134 -13.45 -10.53 -20.70
CA PRO A 134 -12.89 -11.65 -21.47
C PRO A 134 -11.79 -12.41 -20.73
N ALA A 135 -10.96 -11.71 -19.95
CA ALA A 135 -9.94 -12.35 -19.11
C ALA A 135 -10.59 -13.26 -18.05
N LEU A 136 -11.61 -12.78 -17.35
CA LEU A 136 -12.34 -13.57 -16.35
C LEU A 136 -13.03 -14.79 -16.97
N GLU A 137 -13.63 -14.66 -18.15
CA GLU A 137 -14.35 -15.75 -18.82
C GLU A 137 -13.46 -16.96 -19.15
N ILE A 138 -12.18 -16.70 -19.49
CA ILE A 138 -11.24 -17.76 -19.87
C ILE A 138 -10.33 -18.19 -18.70
N TRP A 139 -10.30 -17.44 -17.59
CA TRP A 139 -9.48 -17.76 -16.42
C TRP A 139 -9.98 -19.03 -15.71
N PRO A 140 -9.13 -19.88 -15.11
CA PRO A 140 -7.68 -19.79 -14.94
C PRO A 140 -6.84 -20.52 -16.00
N PHE A 141 -7.48 -21.21 -16.96
CA PHE A 141 -6.80 -22.16 -17.85
C PHE A 141 -6.82 -21.76 -19.33
N GLY A 142 -7.50 -20.68 -19.69
CA GLY A 142 -7.60 -20.21 -21.06
C GLY A 142 -6.44 -19.30 -21.45
N GLU A 143 -6.13 -19.31 -22.75
CA GLU A 143 -5.07 -18.53 -23.39
C GLU A 143 -5.70 -17.48 -24.30
N SER A 144 -5.03 -16.33 -24.46
CA SER A 144 -5.44 -15.28 -25.38
C SER A 144 -4.26 -14.75 -26.17
N ASP A 145 -4.45 -14.54 -27.47
CA ASP A 145 -3.48 -13.83 -28.32
C ASP A 145 -3.36 -12.34 -27.94
N ASN A 146 -4.32 -11.81 -27.17
CA ASN A 146 -4.27 -10.44 -26.67
C ASN A 146 -3.42 -10.37 -25.41
N VAL A 147 -2.26 -9.71 -25.55
CA VAL A 147 -1.29 -9.50 -24.45
C VAL A 147 -1.94 -8.92 -23.19
N TYR A 148 -2.88 -7.97 -23.33
CA TYR A 148 -3.51 -7.35 -22.17
C TYR A 148 -4.42 -8.31 -21.39
N ILE A 149 -5.04 -9.28 -22.07
CA ILE A 149 -5.87 -10.31 -21.44
C ILE A 149 -4.97 -11.34 -20.75
N GLN A 150 -3.92 -11.78 -21.43
CA GLN A 150 -2.94 -12.72 -20.88
C GLN A 150 -2.29 -12.16 -19.61
N GLU A 151 -1.90 -10.88 -19.61
CA GLU A 151 -1.34 -10.20 -18.44
C GLU A 151 -2.32 -10.10 -17.25
N GLN A 152 -3.64 -10.05 -17.49
CA GLN A 152 -4.61 -10.14 -16.39
C GLN A 152 -4.65 -11.56 -15.83
N ASN A 153 -4.69 -12.57 -16.70
CA ASN A 153 -4.81 -13.97 -16.29
C ASN A 153 -3.63 -14.45 -15.45
N ASP A 154 -2.43 -13.97 -15.73
CA ASP A 154 -1.22 -14.26 -14.95
C ASP A 154 -1.29 -13.69 -13.51
N ARG A 155 -2.20 -12.75 -13.23
CA ARG A 155 -2.39 -12.17 -11.89
C ARG A 155 -3.36 -13.02 -11.07
N TYR A 156 -2.99 -14.28 -10.83
CA TYR A 156 -3.84 -15.30 -10.21
C TYR A 156 -4.61 -14.83 -8.96
N VAL A 157 -3.94 -14.18 -8.00
CA VAL A 157 -4.60 -13.73 -6.76
C VAL A 157 -5.65 -12.66 -7.05
N ARG A 158 -5.34 -11.72 -7.95
CA ARG A 158 -6.27 -10.67 -8.35
C ARG A 158 -7.46 -11.29 -9.06
N MET A 159 -7.21 -12.12 -10.08
CA MET A 159 -8.27 -12.75 -10.87
C MET A 159 -9.18 -13.60 -9.99
N PHE A 160 -8.61 -14.44 -9.13
CA PHE A 160 -9.38 -15.23 -8.16
C PHE A 160 -10.30 -14.36 -7.30
N LEU A 161 -9.79 -13.26 -6.72
CA LEU A 161 -10.61 -12.39 -5.88
C LEU A 161 -11.70 -11.67 -6.68
N LEU A 162 -11.42 -11.23 -7.91
CA LEU A 162 -12.39 -10.53 -8.75
C LEU A 162 -13.47 -11.48 -9.27
N ASP A 163 -13.07 -12.68 -9.69
CA ASP A 163 -13.94 -13.76 -10.16
C ASP A 163 -14.92 -14.19 -9.06
N VAL A 164 -14.41 -14.49 -7.87
CA VAL A 164 -15.25 -14.79 -6.68
C VAL A 164 -16.17 -13.62 -6.34
N SER A 165 -15.70 -12.37 -6.47
CA SER A 165 -16.54 -11.20 -6.22
C SER A 165 -17.68 -11.10 -7.23
N LEU A 166 -17.39 -11.34 -8.50
CA LEU A 166 -18.35 -11.27 -9.59
C LEU A 166 -19.35 -12.42 -9.52
N ASP A 167 -18.90 -13.66 -9.36
CA ASP A 167 -19.76 -14.84 -9.39
C ASP A 167 -20.70 -14.90 -8.18
N ILE A 168 -20.18 -14.67 -6.97
CA ILE A 168 -20.96 -14.81 -5.74
C ILE A 168 -21.85 -13.59 -5.50
N PHE A 169 -21.32 -12.38 -5.72
CA PHE A 169 -22.00 -11.15 -5.34
C PHE A 169 -22.56 -10.35 -6.51
N GLN A 170 -22.32 -10.80 -7.76
CA GLN A 170 -22.72 -10.10 -8.98
C GLN A 170 -22.17 -8.67 -9.02
N ASN A 171 -21.04 -8.44 -8.34
CA ASN A 171 -20.40 -7.15 -8.23
C ASN A 171 -18.89 -7.34 -8.04
N ILE A 172 -18.13 -7.03 -9.08
CA ILE A 172 -16.67 -7.16 -9.11
C ILE A 172 -15.94 -6.28 -8.09
N LYS A 173 -16.57 -5.18 -7.64
CA LYS A 173 -15.97 -4.21 -6.71
C LYS A 173 -16.21 -4.53 -5.24
N LEU A 174 -17.11 -5.46 -4.91
CA LEU A 174 -17.50 -5.69 -3.52
C LEU A 174 -16.33 -6.20 -2.65
N LEU A 175 -15.61 -7.22 -3.10
CA LEU A 175 -14.43 -7.70 -2.36
C LEU A 175 -13.31 -6.64 -2.29
N PRO A 176 -12.94 -5.93 -3.39
CA PRO A 176 -12.06 -4.77 -3.31
C PRO A 176 -12.51 -3.71 -2.31
N PHE A 177 -13.80 -3.43 -2.23
CA PHE A 177 -14.38 -2.47 -1.28
C PHE A 177 -14.22 -2.95 0.17
N ILE A 178 -14.54 -4.20 0.47
CA ILE A 178 -14.33 -4.77 1.82
C ILE A 178 -12.83 -4.75 2.17
N ALA A 179 -11.96 -5.13 1.24
CA ALA A 179 -10.52 -5.10 1.43
C ALA A 179 -10.02 -3.68 1.77
N SER A 180 -10.55 -2.66 1.12
CA SER A 180 -10.19 -1.26 1.41
C SER A 180 -10.57 -0.82 2.84
N ILE A 181 -11.71 -1.25 3.35
CA ILE A 181 -12.12 -1.01 4.74
C ILE A 181 -11.18 -1.73 5.72
N LEU A 182 -10.82 -2.98 5.41
CA LEU A 182 -9.89 -3.75 6.22
C LEU A 182 -8.51 -3.08 6.27
N VAL A 183 -8.03 -2.54 5.15
CA VAL A 183 -6.76 -1.80 5.10
C VAL A 183 -6.77 -0.64 6.10
N VAL A 184 -7.86 0.15 6.18
CA VAL A 184 -7.98 1.23 7.17
C VAL A 184 -7.82 0.71 8.61
N VAL A 185 -8.50 -0.39 8.94
CA VAL A 185 -8.41 -1.00 10.28
C VAL A 185 -7.01 -1.55 10.56
N PHE A 186 -6.41 -2.24 9.59
CA PHE A 186 -5.05 -2.79 9.72
C PHE A 186 -4.01 -1.68 9.90
N THR A 187 -4.10 -0.59 9.13
CA THR A 187 -3.20 0.56 9.28
C THR A 187 -3.24 1.12 10.69
N TYR A 188 -4.43 1.26 11.29
CA TYR A 188 -4.56 1.66 12.69
C TYR A 188 -3.86 0.66 13.62
N LEU A 189 -4.21 -0.63 13.53
CA LEU A 189 -3.72 -1.66 14.45
C LEU A 189 -2.18 -1.81 14.38
N VAL A 190 -1.63 -1.85 13.17
CA VAL A 190 -0.20 -1.96 12.92
C VAL A 190 0.53 -0.74 13.47
N THR A 191 0.02 0.47 13.21
CA THR A 191 0.64 1.70 13.71
C THR A 191 0.60 1.77 15.23
N VAL A 192 -0.52 1.41 15.86
CA VAL A 192 -0.60 1.37 17.34
C VAL A 192 0.37 0.34 17.91
N GLN A 193 0.54 -0.80 17.25
CA GLN A 193 1.48 -1.84 17.69
C GLN A 193 2.94 -1.38 17.58
N PHE A 194 3.33 -0.68 16.53
CA PHE A 194 4.70 -0.18 16.38
C PHE A 194 4.98 1.05 17.24
N CYS A 195 4.08 2.03 17.24
CA CYS A 195 4.29 3.30 17.93
C CYS A 195 3.92 3.26 19.42
N GLN A 196 3.18 2.24 19.86
CA GLN A 196 2.62 2.14 21.22
C GLN A 196 1.77 3.36 21.62
N LYS A 197 1.16 4.00 20.61
CA LYS A 197 0.42 5.27 20.73
C LYS A 197 -0.85 5.22 19.89
N ARG A 198 -2.02 5.49 20.50
CA ARG A 198 -3.32 5.45 19.76
C ARG A 198 -3.48 6.67 18.87
N PHE A 199 -2.96 7.82 19.31
CA PHE A 199 -3.00 9.04 18.52
C PHE A 199 -2.26 8.86 17.18
N ALA A 200 -1.07 8.25 17.20
CA ALA A 200 -0.32 7.94 15.98
C ALA A 200 -1.13 7.05 15.02
N GLY A 201 -1.84 6.04 15.56
CA GLY A 201 -2.73 5.20 14.76
C GLY A 201 -3.86 5.96 14.08
N ILE A 202 -4.47 6.94 14.75
CA ILE A 202 -5.52 7.78 14.14
C ILE A 202 -4.94 8.64 13.02
N ILE A 203 -3.75 9.23 13.23
CA ILE A 203 -3.10 10.03 12.19
C ILE A 203 -2.74 9.16 10.97
N ALA A 204 -2.20 7.96 11.19
CA ALA A 204 -1.82 7.06 10.11
C ALA A 204 -3.01 6.57 9.26
N VAL A 205 -4.22 6.58 9.79
CA VAL A 205 -5.43 6.28 9.02
C VAL A 205 -5.87 7.45 8.13
N ILE A 206 -5.54 8.68 8.51
CA ILE A 206 -5.96 9.89 7.79
C ILE A 206 -5.01 10.23 6.64
N VAL A 207 -3.72 9.90 6.80
CA VAL A 207 -2.66 10.13 5.81
C VAL A 207 -2.70 9.07 4.72
#